data_AF-A0A9Y4NVS6-F1
#
_entry.id   AF-A0A9Y4NVS6-F1
#
_cell.length_a   1.000
_cell.length_b   1.000
_cell.length_c   1.000
_cell.angle_alpha   90.00
_cell.angle_beta   90.00
_cell.angle_gamma   90.00
#
_symmetry.space_group_name_H-M   'P 1'
#
loop_
_entity.id
_entity.type
_entity.pdbx_description
1 polymer ?
#
loop_
_entity_poly.entity_id
_entity_poly.type
_entity_poly.pdbx_seq_one_letter_code
_entity_poly.pdbx_strand_id
1 'polypeptide(L)'
;MCPQGGVNKMYHGVRGYDPQQPRVHLEMEKGDTVFFHPLLIHGSGMNQTQGFRKAISCHYASGDCYYIDVKGTTQENIEKEALEIAAKKYGVEGGFHFKVRQFRHLIVSVFDTI
;
A
#
# COMPACT_ATOMS: atom_id res chain seq x y z
N MET A 1 15.37 -4.97 6.66
CA MET A 1 15.99 -5.32 5.37
C MET A 1 14.98 -6.16 4.59
N CYS A 2 14.78 -5.91 3.30
CA CYS A 2 14.06 -6.87 2.45
C CYS A 2 14.79 -8.21 2.51
N PRO A 3 14.10 -9.37 2.47
CA PRO A 3 14.77 -10.66 2.40
C PRO A 3 15.73 -10.64 1.21
N GLN A 4 17.01 -10.92 1.47
CA GLN A 4 18.03 -10.99 0.43
C GLN A 4 17.63 -12.11 -0.54
N GLY A 5 17.18 -11.73 -1.74
CA GLY A 5 16.71 -12.67 -2.78
C GLY A 5 15.18 -12.79 -2.94
N GLY A 6 14.38 -12.18 -2.06
CA GLY A 6 12.92 -12.13 -2.20
C GLY A 6 12.47 -10.82 -2.81
N VAL A 7 12.45 -10.71 -4.14
CA VAL A 7 11.90 -9.52 -4.81
C VAL A 7 10.37 -9.56 -4.69
N ASN A 8 9.80 -8.85 -3.71
CA ASN A 8 8.36 -8.63 -3.69
C ASN A 8 8.02 -7.77 -4.92
N LYS A 9 7.47 -8.41 -5.96
CA LYS A 9 7.21 -7.77 -7.26
C LYS A 9 6.30 -6.54 -7.15
N MET A 10 5.46 -6.48 -6.10
CA MET A 10 4.52 -5.38 -5.83
C MET A 10 5.06 -4.37 -4.79
N TYR A 11 6.34 -4.41 -4.45
CA TYR A 11 6.93 -3.43 -3.55
C TYR A 11 7.30 -2.15 -4.31
N HIS A 12 6.50 -1.10 -4.12
CA HIS A 12 6.77 0.23 -4.67
C HIS A 12 7.23 1.18 -3.56
N GLY A 13 8.55 1.39 -3.47
CA GLY A 13 9.14 2.32 -2.51
C GLY A 13 9.34 3.73 -3.10
N VAL A 14 9.13 4.75 -2.27
CA VAL A 14 9.55 6.13 -2.59
C VAL A 14 11.08 6.18 -2.58
N ARG A 15 11.69 6.65 -3.68
CA ARG A 15 13.14 6.82 -3.81
C ARG A 15 13.51 8.30 -3.68
N GLY A 16 14.73 8.57 -3.22
CA GLY A 16 15.25 9.94 -3.13
C GLY A 16 14.58 10.81 -2.06
N TYR A 17 13.98 10.20 -1.04
CA TYR A 17 13.51 10.93 0.13
C TYR A 17 14.68 11.35 1.03
N ASP A 18 14.53 12.44 1.77
CA ASP A 18 15.54 12.86 2.75
C ASP A 18 15.48 11.95 3.99
N PRO A 19 16.55 11.18 4.29
CA PRO A 19 16.57 10.32 5.47
C PRO A 19 16.54 11.10 6.79
N GLN A 20 16.85 12.40 6.78
CA GLN A 20 16.78 13.28 7.94
C GLN A 20 15.38 13.87 8.16
N GLN A 21 14.44 13.65 7.23
CA GLN A 21 13.07 14.10 7.39
C GLN A 21 12.50 13.56 8.71
N PRO A 22 11.90 14.40 9.57
CA PRO A 22 11.41 13.97 10.86
C PRO A 22 10.35 12.89 10.69
N ARG A 23 10.50 11.81 11.46
CA ARG A 23 9.58 10.67 11.50
C ARG A 23 8.96 10.58 12.88
N VAL A 24 7.71 10.14 12.92
CA VAL A 24 7.00 9.83 14.16
C VAL A 24 6.82 8.33 14.23
N HIS A 25 7.25 7.73 15.33
CA HIS A 25 6.97 6.34 15.65
C HIS A 25 5.66 6.28 16.43
N LEU A 26 4.67 5.59 15.86
CA LEU A 26 3.36 5.46 16.45
C LEU A 26 3.29 4.16 17.26
N GLU A 27 3.57 4.27 18.55
CA GLU A 27 3.33 3.20 19.52
C GLU A 27 1.83 3.13 19.83
N MET A 28 1.26 1.93 19.79
CA MET A 28 -0.18 1.70 19.90
C MET A 28 -0.44 0.47 20.77
N GLU A 29 -1.44 0.56 21.63
CA GLU A 29 -1.96 -0.56 22.42
C GLU A 29 -3.01 -1.34 21.62
N LYS A 30 -3.38 -2.52 22.13
CA LYS A 30 -4.41 -3.35 21.51
C LYS A 30 -5.74 -2.59 21.50
N GLY A 31 -6.33 -2.42 20.31
CA GLY A 31 -7.59 -1.71 20.12
C GLY A 31 -7.41 -0.25 19.73
N ASP A 32 -6.22 0.31 19.83
CA ASP A 32 -5.93 1.63 19.29
C ASP A 32 -6.10 1.64 17.77
N THR A 33 -6.55 2.78 17.26
CA THR A 33 -6.83 2.97 15.84
C THR A 33 -6.19 4.26 15.35
N VAL A 34 -5.46 4.17 14.23
CA VAL A 34 -4.89 5.33 13.55
C VAL A 34 -5.63 5.60 12.25
N PHE A 35 -5.95 6.87 12.06
CA PHE A 35 -6.53 7.40 10.84
C PHE A 35 -5.50 8.26 10.12
N PHE A 36 -5.25 7.98 8.85
CA PHE A 36 -4.31 8.80 8.07
C PHE A 36 -4.70 8.92 6.59
N HIS A 37 -4.18 9.98 5.97
CA HIS A 37 -4.43 10.28 4.57
C HIS A 37 -3.62 9.34 3.64
N PRO A 38 -4.15 8.87 2.49
CA PRO A 38 -3.47 7.94 1.58
C PRO A 38 -2.13 8.42 1.02
N LEU A 39 -1.93 9.74 0.99
CA LEU A 39 -0.67 10.36 0.53
C LEU A 39 0.36 10.51 1.64
N LEU A 40 0.04 10.17 2.89
CA LEU A 40 1.01 10.16 3.97
C LEU A 40 2.05 9.07 3.66
N ILE A 41 3.32 9.47 3.54
CA ILE A 41 4.43 8.53 3.42
C ILE A 41 4.56 7.80 4.76
N HIS A 42 4.31 6.49 4.74
CA HIS A 42 4.34 5.65 5.92
C HIS A 42 4.95 4.29 5.59
N GLY A 43 5.40 3.59 6.64
CA GLY A 43 6.02 2.28 6.51
C GLY A 43 6.20 1.62 7.87
N SER A 44 6.37 0.29 7.86
CA SER A 44 6.62 -0.46 9.09
C SER A 44 8.11 -0.43 9.46
N GLY A 45 8.40 -0.18 10.73
CA GLY A 45 9.71 -0.46 11.31
C GLY A 45 10.01 -1.98 11.33
N MET A 46 11.29 -2.33 11.48
CA MET A 46 11.74 -3.71 11.62
C MET A 46 11.22 -4.29 12.94
N ASN A 47 10.54 -5.44 12.89
CA ASN A 47 10.21 -6.19 14.10
C ASN A 47 11.49 -6.86 14.63
N GLN A 48 11.92 -6.47 15.82
CA GLN A 48 13.15 -6.97 16.46
C GLN A 48 12.87 -8.10 17.49
N THR A 49 11.60 -8.51 17.63
CA THR A 49 11.18 -9.58 18.53
C THR A 49 11.05 -10.91 17.78
N GLN A 50 10.92 -12.02 18.51
CA GLN A 50 10.62 -13.34 17.94
C GLN A 50 9.12 -13.55 17.68
N GLY A 51 8.25 -12.66 18.18
CA GLY A 51 6.80 -12.73 17.99
C GLY A 51 6.36 -12.14 16.65
N PHE A 52 5.15 -12.51 16.21
CA PHE A 52 4.53 -11.89 15.03
C PHE A 52 3.76 -10.64 15.43
N ARG A 53 3.91 -9.54 14.67
CA ARG A 53 3.11 -8.32 14.86
C ARG A 53 1.87 -8.36 13.97
N LYS A 54 0.68 -8.29 14.55
CA LYS A 54 -0.60 -8.27 13.83
C LYS A 54 -1.19 -6.86 13.74
N ALA A 55 -1.89 -6.59 12.64
CA ALA A 55 -2.66 -5.38 12.39
C ALA A 55 -3.72 -5.68 11.32
N ILE A 56 -4.86 -5.00 11.37
CA ILE A 56 -5.89 -5.05 10.34
C ILE A 56 -6.13 -3.62 9.81
N SER A 57 -6.26 -3.47 8.49
CA SER A 57 -6.47 -2.17 7.88
C SER A 57 -7.60 -2.19 6.87
N CYS A 58 -8.27 -1.05 6.75
CA CYS A 58 -9.33 -0.79 5.78
C CYS A 58 -9.13 0.61 5.18
N HIS A 59 -9.44 0.75 3.89
CA HIS A 59 -9.42 2.03 3.20
C HIS A 59 -10.86 2.42 2.87
N TYR A 60 -11.33 3.55 3.39
CA TYR A 60 -12.68 4.08 3.13
C TYR A 60 -12.60 5.22 2.14
N ALA A 61 -13.58 5.36 1.25
CA ALA A 61 -13.78 6.59 0.49
C ALA A 61 -15.25 6.93 0.30
N SER A 62 -15.52 8.24 0.17
CA SER A 62 -16.84 8.78 -0.16
C SER A 62 -17.45 8.06 -1.36
N GLY A 63 -18.76 7.86 -1.38
CA GLY A 63 -19.50 7.39 -2.55
C GLY A 63 -19.27 8.25 -3.80
N ASP A 64 -18.95 9.54 -3.62
CA ASP A 64 -18.74 10.51 -4.71
C ASP A 64 -17.38 10.37 -5.42
N CYS A 65 -16.48 9.52 -4.92
CA CYS A 65 -15.20 9.31 -5.59
C CYS A 65 -15.39 8.55 -6.90
N TYR A 66 -14.68 8.98 -7.93
CA TYR A 66 -14.71 8.42 -9.26
C TYR A 66 -13.39 7.73 -9.62
N TYR A 67 -13.46 6.92 -10.68
CA TYR A 67 -12.32 6.20 -11.23
C TYR A 67 -11.60 7.05 -12.28
N ILE A 68 -10.28 7.11 -12.21
CA ILE A 68 -9.41 7.76 -13.19
C ILE A 68 -8.63 6.73 -13.98
N ASP A 69 -8.35 7.07 -15.25
CA ASP A 69 -7.41 6.31 -16.07
C ASP A 69 -5.99 6.51 -15.53
N VAL A 70 -5.22 5.43 -15.46
CA VAL A 70 -3.82 5.47 -15.02
C VAL A 70 -2.83 5.66 -16.18
N LYS A 71 -3.26 5.55 -17.44
CA LYS A 71 -2.41 5.76 -18.61
C LYS A 71 -1.75 7.15 -18.59
N GLY A 72 -0.44 7.20 -18.80
CA GLY A 72 0.32 8.45 -18.76
C GLY A 72 0.51 9.03 -17.36
N THR A 73 0.08 8.33 -16.30
CA THR A 73 0.32 8.71 -14.91
C THR A 73 1.46 7.89 -14.28
N THR A 74 1.90 8.28 -13.09
CA THR A 74 2.88 7.51 -12.31
C THR A 74 2.37 6.12 -11.90
N GLN A 75 1.05 5.87 -11.97
CA GLN A 75 0.43 4.59 -11.59
C GLN A 75 0.28 3.62 -12.76
N GLU A 76 0.66 3.99 -13.99
CA GLU A 76 0.55 3.11 -15.17
C GLU A 76 1.31 1.78 -14.99
N ASN A 77 2.42 1.78 -14.25
CA ASN A 77 3.19 0.56 -14.00
C ASN A 77 2.41 -0.46 -13.16
N ILE A 78 1.54 -0.01 -12.25
CA ILE A 78 0.70 -0.90 -11.43
C ILE A 78 -0.28 -1.67 -12.33
N GLU A 79 -0.86 -1.00 -13.34
CA GLU A 79 -1.71 -1.65 -14.32
C GLU A 79 -0.95 -2.74 -15.09
N LYS A 80 0.26 -2.43 -15.58
CA LYS A 80 1.09 -3.41 -16.31
C LYS A 80 1.40 -4.64 -15.46
N GLU A 81 1.81 -4.44 -14.21
CA GLU A 81 2.11 -5.53 -13.29
C GLU A 81 0.86 -6.37 -12.95
N ALA A 82 -0.28 -5.73 -12.72
CA ALA A 82 -1.55 -6.41 -12.45
C ALA A 82 -1.98 -7.26 -13.66
N LEU A 83 -1.85 -6.72 -14.88
CA LEU A 83 -2.12 -7.43 -16.13
C LEU A 83 -1.20 -8.65 -16.31
N GLU A 84 0.10 -8.50 -16.07
CA GLU A 84 1.05 -9.61 -16.14
C GLU A 84 0.70 -10.73 -15.15
N ILE A 85 0.32 -10.37 -13.92
CA ILE A 85 -0.10 -11.35 -12.90
C ILE A 85 -1.40 -12.03 -13.33
N ALA A 86 -2.37 -11.28 -13.84
CA ALA A 86 -3.65 -11.82 -14.29
C ALA A 86 -3.47 -12.78 -15.47
N ALA A 87 -2.67 -12.40 -16.47
CA ALA A 87 -2.33 -13.26 -17.60
C ALA A 87 -1.64 -14.54 -17.13
N LYS A 88 -0.63 -14.43 -16.27
CA LYS A 88 0.11 -15.60 -15.75
C LYS A 88 -0.75 -16.53 -14.90
N LYS A 89 -1.65 -15.98 -14.08
CA LYS A 89 -2.41 -16.77 -13.09
C LYS A 89 -3.72 -17.32 -13.64
N TYR A 90 -4.35 -16.61 -14.58
CA TYR A 90 -5.70 -16.91 -15.04
C TYR A 90 -5.78 -17.12 -16.56
N GLY A 91 -4.67 -17.01 -17.30
CA GLY A 91 -4.65 -17.21 -18.75
C GLY A 91 -5.52 -16.21 -19.51
N VAL A 92 -5.80 -15.04 -18.92
CA VAL A 92 -6.65 -14.05 -19.56
C VAL A 92 -5.83 -13.25 -20.56
N GLU A 93 -6.07 -13.52 -21.84
CA GLU A 93 -5.55 -12.72 -22.95
C GLU A 93 -6.65 -11.72 -23.37
N GLY A 94 -6.49 -10.46 -22.95
CA GLY A 94 -7.45 -9.40 -23.26
C GLY A 94 -7.08 -8.06 -22.64
N GLY A 95 -7.48 -6.96 -23.30
CA GLY A 95 -7.25 -5.61 -22.81
C GLY A 95 -8.18 -5.26 -21.66
N PHE A 96 -7.71 -5.40 -20.42
CA PHE A 96 -8.40 -4.79 -19.28
C PHE A 96 -8.04 -3.31 -19.18
N HIS A 97 -9.04 -2.48 -18.95
CA HIS A 97 -8.83 -1.08 -18.64
C HIS A 97 -8.72 -0.93 -17.12
N PHE A 98 -7.52 -0.66 -16.63
CA PHE A 98 -7.31 -0.46 -15.20
C PHE A 98 -7.63 0.98 -14.83
N LYS A 99 -8.57 1.15 -13.90
CA LYS A 99 -8.86 2.46 -13.31
C LYS A 99 -8.61 2.42 -11.82
N VAL A 100 -8.06 3.51 -11.30
CA VAL A 100 -7.87 3.71 -9.87
C VAL A 100 -8.88 4.70 -9.35
N ARG A 101 -9.39 4.49 -8.14
CA ARG A 101 -10.36 5.39 -7.52
C ARG A 101 -9.63 6.61 -6.96
N GLN A 102 -9.93 7.80 -7.48
CA GLN A 102 -9.22 9.03 -7.10
C GLN A 102 -9.22 9.25 -5.59
N PHE A 103 -8.05 9.68 -5.08
CA PHE A 103 -7.77 9.75 -3.66
C PHE A 103 -8.58 10.84 -2.95
N ARG A 104 -9.71 10.45 -2.35
CA ARG A 104 -10.29 11.07 -1.15
C ARG A 104 -10.63 9.96 -0.16
N HIS A 105 -9.63 9.15 0.17
CA HIS A 105 -9.79 8.03 1.09
C HIS A 105 -9.32 8.42 2.50
N LEU A 106 -9.88 7.78 3.52
CA LEU A 106 -9.35 7.74 4.87
C LEU A 106 -8.88 6.30 5.11
N ILE A 107 -7.61 6.13 5.48
CA ILE A 107 -7.09 4.81 5.86
C ILE A 107 -7.31 4.65 7.35
N VAL A 108 -7.95 3.55 7.73
CA VAL A 108 -8.09 3.11 9.12
C VAL A 108 -7.19 1.90 9.29
N SER A 109 -6.19 2.01 10.15
CA SER A 109 -5.42 0.86 10.60
C SER A 109 -5.75 0.62 12.06
N VAL A 110 -6.35 -0.53 12.35
CA VAL A 110 -6.57 -1.04 13.70
C VAL A 110 -5.43 -1.99 14.02
N PHE A 111 -4.73 -1.76 15.12
CA PHE A 111 -3.68 -2.67 15.57
C PHE A 111 -4.26 -3.64 16.59
N ASP A 112 -4.07 -4.94 16.33
CA ASP A 112 -4.31 -5.98 17.33
C ASP A 112 -2.94 -6.53 17.71
N THR A 113 -2.35 -6.05 18.80
CA THR A 113 -1.10 -6.59 19.33
C THR A 113 -1.38 -7.95 19.99
N ILE A 114 -1.07 -9.03 19.27
CA ILE A 114 -0.74 -10.36 19.84
C ILE A 114 0.41 -10.97 19.06
#